data_AF-A0A3A8W9B4-F1
#
_entry.id   AF-A0A3A8W9B4-F1
#
_cell.length_a   1.000
_cell.length_b   1.000
_cell.length_c   1.000
_cell.angle_alpha   90.00
_cell.angle_beta   90.00
_cell.angle_gamma   90.00
#
_symmetry.space_group_name_H-M   'P 1'
#
loop_
_entity.id
_entity.type
_entity.pdbx_description
1 polymer ?
#
loop_
_entity_poly.entity_id
_entity_poly.type
_entity_poly.pdbx_seq_one_letter_code
_entity_poly.pdbx_strand_id
1 'polypeptide(L)'
;MAYIVDTTKENEINLAPATVYEEVIQNLYFLYSSTEYDIPLDRELGLNPKYIDKPIETAKALATTDIYDKTEEYEPRAEIVNIDFKADYESGVLKPIVEVVINDEYDNEEYTE
;
A
#
# COMPACT_ATOMS: atom_id res chain seq x y z
N MET A 1 -9.39 14.03 1.65
CA MET A 1 -10.59 13.16 1.81
C MET A 1 -10.09 11.76 2.19
N ALA A 2 -10.85 10.98 2.97
CA ALA A 2 -10.42 9.64 3.38
C ALA A 2 -10.86 8.57 2.35
N TYR A 3 -9.96 7.64 2.03
CA TYR A 3 -10.12 6.59 1.05
C TYR A 3 -9.69 5.24 1.63
N ILE A 4 -10.31 4.16 1.17
CA ILE A 4 -10.00 2.79 1.61
C ILE A 4 -9.30 2.05 0.47
N VAL A 5 -8.09 1.58 0.73
CA VAL A 5 -7.31 0.70 -0.13
C VAL A 5 -7.50 -0.73 0.36
N ASP A 6 -8.29 -1.52 -0.38
CA ASP A 6 -8.66 -2.89 -0.02
C ASP A 6 -7.99 -3.90 -0.96
N THR A 7 -6.96 -4.59 -0.47
CA THR A 7 -6.21 -5.62 -1.24
C THR A 7 -6.96 -6.96 -1.37
N THR A 8 -8.14 -7.08 -0.77
CA THR A 8 -8.95 -8.32 -0.79
C THR A 8 -9.72 -8.48 -2.09
N LYS A 9 -9.95 -7.40 -2.81
CA LYS A 9 -10.68 -7.36 -4.08
C LYS A 9 -9.69 -7.19 -5.23
N GLU A 10 -10.06 -7.69 -6.39
CA GLU A 10 -9.32 -7.35 -7.61
C GLU A 10 -9.57 -5.88 -7.96
N ASN A 11 -8.50 -5.19 -8.36
CA ASN A 11 -8.55 -3.81 -8.81
C ASN A 11 -8.24 -3.76 -10.31
N GLU A 12 -9.10 -3.12 -11.09
CA GLU A 12 -8.86 -2.89 -12.52
C GLU A 12 -7.84 -1.76 -12.69
N ILE A 13 -6.76 -2.00 -13.43
CA ILE A 13 -5.68 -1.03 -13.62
C ILE A 13 -6.12 0.02 -14.65
N ASN A 14 -6.19 1.28 -14.21
CA ASN A 14 -6.33 2.43 -15.08
C ASN A 14 -4.95 3.03 -15.40
N LEU A 15 -4.56 2.98 -16.68
CA LEU A 15 -3.29 3.52 -17.16
C LEU A 15 -3.32 5.03 -17.43
N ALA A 16 -4.51 5.65 -17.40
CA ALA A 16 -4.71 7.08 -17.58
C ALA A 16 -5.71 7.58 -16.52
N PRO A 17 -5.32 7.63 -15.24
CA PRO A 17 -6.16 8.17 -14.18
C PRO A 17 -6.54 9.62 -14.49
N ALA A 18 -7.80 9.98 -14.22
CA ALA A 18 -8.30 11.32 -14.48
C ALA A 18 -7.99 12.27 -13.32
N THR A 19 -7.72 11.71 -12.14
CA THR A 19 -7.46 12.46 -10.91
C THR A 19 -6.26 11.89 -10.15
N VAL A 20 -5.57 12.75 -9.40
CA VAL A 20 -4.46 12.36 -8.52
C VAL A 20 -4.92 11.35 -7.46
N TYR A 21 -6.15 11.46 -6.97
CA TYR A 21 -6.69 10.51 -6.00
C TYR A 21 -6.76 9.09 -6.56
N GLU A 22 -7.23 8.92 -7.80
CA GLU A 22 -7.29 7.61 -8.46
C GLU A 22 -5.90 7.01 -8.66
N GLU A 23 -4.94 7.84 -9.06
CA GLU A 23 -3.54 7.45 -9.21
C GLU A 23 -2.95 6.96 -7.89
N VAL A 24 -3.04 7.77 -6.83
CA VAL A 24 -2.50 7.46 -5.50
C VAL A 24 -3.12 6.20 -4.93
N ILE A 25 -4.44 6.03 -5.01
CA ILE A 25 -5.13 4.82 -4.54
C ILE A 25 -4.64 3.59 -5.29
N GLN A 26 -4.42 3.69 -6.61
CA GLN A 26 -3.91 2.59 -7.42
C GLN A 26 -2.46 2.25 -7.07
N ASN A 27 -1.60 3.26 -6.85
CA ASN A 27 -0.21 3.07 -6.46
C ASN A 27 -0.10 2.38 -5.10
N LEU A 28 -0.88 2.82 -4.11
CA LEU A 28 -0.96 2.18 -2.79
C LEU A 28 -1.45 0.73 -2.89
N TYR A 29 -2.50 0.49 -3.69
CA TYR A 29 -2.99 -0.86 -3.92
C TYR A 29 -1.89 -1.77 -4.49
N PHE A 30 -1.13 -1.27 -5.47
CA PHE A 30 -0.01 -2.00 -6.06
C PHE A 30 1.08 -2.27 -5.02
N LEU A 31 1.51 -1.24 -4.27
CA LEU A 31 2.52 -1.34 -3.23
C LEU A 31 2.18 -2.42 -2.19
N TYR A 32 0.96 -2.42 -1.67
CA TYR A 32 0.54 -3.39 -0.64
C TYR A 32 0.24 -4.79 -1.19
N SER A 33 0.07 -4.92 -2.51
CA SER A 33 -0.17 -6.22 -3.18
C SER A 33 1.12 -6.88 -3.66
N SER A 34 2.21 -6.12 -3.73
CA SER A 34 3.54 -6.59 -4.13
C SER A 34 4.36 -7.07 -2.93
N THR A 35 5.27 -8.01 -3.16
CA THR A 35 6.27 -8.43 -2.17
C THR A 35 7.62 -7.85 -2.54
N GLU A 36 8.43 -7.45 -1.55
CA GLU A 36 9.82 -7.04 -1.79
C GLU A 36 10.57 -8.09 -2.65
N TYR A 37 11.50 -7.60 -3.48
CA TYR A 37 12.29 -8.35 -4.45
C TYR A 37 11.56 -8.83 -5.73
N ASP A 38 10.24 -8.67 -5.86
CA ASP A 38 9.52 -9.05 -7.08
C ASP A 38 9.85 -8.15 -8.29
N ILE A 39 10.25 -6.90 -8.03
CA ILE A 39 10.46 -5.88 -9.07
C ILE A 39 11.96 -5.76 -9.36
N PRO A 40 12.43 -6.05 -10.60
CA PRO A 40 13.87 -6.17 -10.87
C PRO A 40 14.68 -4.88 -10.68
N LEU A 41 14.10 -3.73 -11.03
CA LEU A 41 14.78 -2.42 -11.00
C LEU A 41 14.58 -1.68 -9.68
N ASP A 42 13.68 -2.17 -8.84
CA ASP A 42 13.38 -1.60 -7.53
C ASP A 42 13.06 -2.74 -6.56
N ARG A 43 14.09 -3.19 -5.84
CA ARG A 43 14.02 -4.40 -5.03
C ARG A 43 13.43 -4.17 -3.65
N GLU A 44 13.29 -2.91 -3.26
CA GLU A 44 12.73 -2.51 -1.98
C GLU A 44 11.21 -2.24 -2.11
N LEU A 45 10.67 -2.18 -3.32
CA LEU A 45 9.23 -1.97 -3.52
C LEU A 45 8.44 -3.22 -3.12
N GLY A 46 7.37 -2.99 -2.35
CA GLY A 46 6.45 -4.02 -1.86
C GLY A 46 6.59 -4.27 -0.36
N LEU A 47 5.77 -5.16 0.17
CA LEU A 47 5.81 -5.53 1.58
C LEU A 47 6.92 -6.54 1.87
N ASN A 48 7.58 -6.37 3.01
CA ASN A 48 8.71 -7.17 3.44
C ASN A 48 8.26 -8.59 3.85
N PRO A 49 8.73 -9.67 3.18
CA PRO A 49 8.26 -11.03 3.43
C PRO A 49 8.68 -11.62 4.78
N LYS A 50 9.39 -10.87 5.64
CA LYS A 50 9.77 -11.33 6.99
C LYS A 50 8.59 -11.77 7.84
N TYR A 51 7.36 -11.34 7.56
CA TYR A 51 6.19 -11.78 8.32
C TYR A 51 5.70 -13.20 7.97
N ILE A 52 6.21 -13.82 6.90
CA ILE A 52 5.89 -15.20 6.51
C ILE A 52 6.31 -16.18 7.62
N ASP A 53 5.54 -17.26 7.79
CA ASP A 53 5.73 -18.30 8.82
C ASP A 53 5.64 -17.82 10.27
N LYS A 54 5.18 -16.60 10.52
CA LYS A 54 4.91 -16.09 11.87
C LYS A 54 3.45 -16.29 12.26
N PRO A 55 3.15 -16.37 13.56
CA PRO A 55 1.78 -16.28 14.04
C PRO A 55 1.09 -15.02 13.49
N ILE A 56 -0.19 -15.12 13.11
CA ILE A 56 -0.93 -14.04 12.45
C ILE A 56 -0.85 -12.72 13.21
N GLU A 57 -0.89 -12.75 14.55
CA GLU A 57 -0.80 -11.53 15.35
C GLU A 57 0.59 -10.87 15.27
N THR A 58 1.67 -11.66 15.21
CA THR A 58 3.02 -11.14 14.94
C THR A 58 3.15 -10.64 13.51
N ALA A 59 2.55 -11.34 12.55
CA ALA A 59 2.58 -10.96 11.14
C ALA A 59 1.88 -9.61 10.92
N LYS A 60 0.70 -9.39 11.52
CA LYS A 60 -0.02 -8.10 11.49
C LYS A 60 0.85 -6.96 12.03
N ALA A 61 1.50 -7.16 13.17
CA ALA A 61 2.35 -6.12 13.77
C ALA A 61 3.53 -5.74 12.85
N LEU A 62 4.21 -6.73 12.27
CA LEU A 62 5.32 -6.49 11.34
C LEU A 62 4.84 -5.82 10.04
N ALA A 63 3.74 -6.32 9.46
CA ALA A 63 3.15 -5.73 8.26
C ALA A 63 2.67 -4.30 8.52
N THR A 64 2.15 -4.01 9.71
CA THR A 64 1.72 -2.64 10.08
C THR A 64 2.91 -1.68 10.04
N THR A 65 4.03 -2.02 10.69
CA THR A 65 5.25 -1.20 10.66
C THR A 65 5.73 -0.98 9.23
N ASP A 66 5.79 -2.05 8.45
CA ASP A 66 6.26 -2.00 7.07
C ASP A 66 5.32 -1.19 6.16
N ILE A 67 4.01 -1.27 6.35
CA ILE A 67 3.03 -0.43 5.62
C ILE A 67 3.27 1.05 5.90
N TYR A 68 3.57 1.45 7.14
CA TYR A 68 3.92 2.84 7.44
C TYR A 68 5.20 3.26 6.70
N ASP A 69 6.28 2.50 6.86
CA ASP A 69 7.58 2.81 6.27
C ASP A 69 7.49 2.90 4.73
N LYS A 70 6.84 1.92 4.09
CA LYS A 70 6.68 1.87 2.64
C LYS A 70 5.76 2.97 2.10
N THR A 71 4.72 3.34 2.84
CA THR A 71 3.83 4.41 2.40
C THR A 71 4.53 5.76 2.44
N GLU A 72 5.32 6.02 3.49
CA GLU A 72 6.12 7.24 3.59
C GLU A 72 7.17 7.34 2.47
N GLU A 73 7.79 6.23 2.09
CA GLU A 73 8.82 6.17 1.06
C GLU A 73 8.25 6.27 -0.37
N TYR A 74 7.23 5.47 -0.69
CA TYR A 74 6.77 5.29 -2.07
C TYR A 74 5.56 6.13 -2.45
N GLU A 75 4.76 6.59 -1.48
CA GLU A 75 3.57 7.39 -1.74
C GLU A 75 3.33 8.44 -0.65
N PRO A 76 4.25 9.42 -0.50
CA PRO A 76 4.21 10.43 0.57
C PRO A 76 3.00 11.37 0.49
N ARG A 77 2.26 11.35 -0.64
CA ARG A 77 1.00 12.10 -0.81
C ARG A 77 -0.14 11.53 0.04
N ALA A 78 0.01 10.30 0.55
CA ALA A 78 -0.99 9.62 1.36
C ALA A 78 -0.56 9.52 2.83
N GLU A 79 -1.44 9.93 3.74
CA GLU A 79 -1.30 9.77 5.18
C GLU A 79 -2.20 8.65 5.67
N ILE A 80 -1.64 7.67 6.38
CA ILE A 80 -2.41 6.54 6.92
C ILE A 80 -3.24 6.99 8.13
N VAL A 81 -4.55 6.75 8.08
CA VAL A 81 -5.47 6.97 9.19
C VAL A 81 -5.65 5.71 10.02
N ASN A 82 -5.79 4.56 9.35
CA ASN A 82 -6.02 3.28 10.00
C ASN A 82 -5.53 2.12 9.13
N ILE A 83 -5.11 1.03 9.79
CA ILE A 83 -4.72 -0.20 9.12
C ILE A 83 -5.54 -1.33 9.75
N ASP A 84 -6.31 -2.03 8.92
CA ASP A 84 -6.99 -3.26 9.28
C ASP A 84 -6.49 -4.42 8.42
N PHE A 85 -6.81 -5.65 8.80
CA PHE A 85 -6.41 -6.85 8.08
C PHE A 85 -7.53 -7.85 7.98
N LYS A 86 -7.73 -8.37 6.76
CA LYS A 86 -8.53 -9.56 6.53
C LYS A 86 -7.62 -10.79 6.62
N ALA A 87 -7.79 -11.57 7.69
CA ALA A 87 -7.08 -12.83 7.90
C ALA A 87 -7.97 -14.03 7.56
N ASP A 88 -7.48 -14.90 6.68
CA ASP A 88 -7.99 -16.26 6.49
C ASP A 88 -7.10 -17.22 7.29
N TYR A 89 -7.63 -17.70 8.41
CA TYR A 89 -6.92 -18.57 9.34
C TYR A 89 -6.77 -20.00 8.81
N GLU A 90 -7.62 -20.44 7.88
CA GLU A 90 -7.55 -21.79 7.31
C GLU A 90 -6.46 -21.86 6.24
N SER A 91 -6.37 -20.82 5.39
CA SER A 91 -5.38 -20.75 4.32
C SER A 91 -4.08 -20.04 4.71
N GLY A 92 -4.04 -19.38 5.87
CA GLY A 92 -2.90 -18.57 6.33
C GLY A 92 -2.69 -17.28 5.54
N VAL A 93 -3.73 -16.75 4.89
CA VAL A 93 -3.65 -15.55 4.06
C VAL A 93 -3.95 -14.31 4.91
N LEU A 94 -3.08 -13.31 4.85
CA LEU A 94 -3.26 -12.02 5.50
C LEU A 94 -3.27 -10.92 4.43
N LYS A 95 -4.35 -10.15 4.37
CA LYS A 95 -4.50 -9.06 3.40
C LYS A 95 -4.77 -7.72 4.10
N PRO A 96 -3.97 -6.68 3.86
CA PRO A 96 -4.18 -5.36 4.46
C PRO A 96 -5.36 -4.63 3.83
N ILE A 97 -6.07 -3.87 4.67
CA ILE A 97 -7.09 -2.89 4.30
C ILE A 97 -6.66 -1.58 4.95
N VAL A 98 -6.23 -0.61 4.16
CA VAL A 98 -5.62 0.63 4.66
C VAL A 98 -6.53 1.81 4.38
N GLU A 99 -6.84 2.60 5.40
CA GLU A 99 -7.54 3.86 5.26
C GLU A 99 -6.51 5.00 5.20
N VAL A 100 -6.58 5.81 4.14
CA VAL A 100 -5.63 6.89 3.87
C VAL A 100 -6.34 8.21 3.60
N VAL A 101 -5.70 9.32 3.97
CA VAL A 101 -6.07 10.66 3.56
C VAL A 101 -5.03 11.17 2.57
N ILE A 102 -5.49 11.66 1.43
CA ILE A 102 -4.62 12.17 0.37
C ILE A 102 -4.49 13.68 0.50
N ASN A 103 -3.24 14.16 0.51
CA ASN A 103 -2.86 15.57 0.63
C ASN A 103 -2.65 16.17 -0.76
N ASP A 104 -3.45 17.18 -1.12
CA ASP A 104 -3.42 17.83 -2.44
C ASP A 104 -2.23 18.79 -2.66
N GLU A 105 -1.43 19.09 -1.62
CA GLU A 105 -0.41 20.14 -1.67
C GLU A 105 0.92 19.71 -2.31
N TYR A 106 1.12 18.41 -2.56
CA TYR A 106 2.37 17.86 -3.11
C TYR A 106 2.55 18.09 -4.63
N ASP A 107 1.50 18.50 -5.34
CA ASP A 107 1.48 18.65 -6.81
C ASP A 107 1.93 20.05 -7.30
N ASN A 108 2.39 20.91 -6.40
CA ASN A 108 2.68 22.32 -6.71
C ASN A 108 4.13 22.59 -7.15
N GLU A 109 4.99 21.58 -7.22
CA GLU A 109 6.32 21.71 -7.84
C GLU A 109 6.22 21.27 -9.30
N GLU A 110 5.75 22.19 -10.15
CA GLU A 110 5.86 22.06 -11.62
C GLU A 110 7.28 21.59 -11.98
N TYR A 111 7.38 20.49 -12.72
CA TYR A 111 8.59 20.16 -13.46
C TYR A 111 8.88 21.31 -14.43
N THR A 112 9.77 22.22 -14.05
CA THR A 112 10.33 23.17 -15.02
C THR A 112 11.17 22.37 -16.02
N GLU A 113 10.73 22.39 -17.28
CA GLU A 113 11.43 21.82 -18.46
C GLU A 113 12.89 22.27 -18.59
#